data_AF-A0A1F5J8A4-F1
#
_entry.id   AF-A0A1F5J8A4-F1
#
_cell.length_a   1.000
_cell.length_b   1.000
_cell.length_c   1.000
_cell.angle_alpha   90.00
_cell.angle_beta   90.00
_cell.angle_gamma   90.00
#
_symmetry.space_group_name_H-M   'P 1'
#
loop_
_entity.id
_entity.type
_entity.pdbx_description
1 polymer ?
#
loop_
_entity_poly.entity_id
_entity_poly.type
_entity_poly.pdbx_seq_one_letter_code
_entity_poly.pdbx_strand_id
1 'polypeptide(L)'
;MRSNAPLVTSIVVAIITLGLIFSWSIGAFTQDAGPCAEDIQTVCPGIQPGGGKLSGCLKENASKLSRGCKIHLIKIARQVEQVGQACEDDIATLCASAGDKKAEVMQCLQSNEAKLTPGCKSSLAGAMGN
;
A
#
# COMPACT_ATOMS: atom_id res chain seq x y z
N MET A 1 -2.42 -5.68 -14.92
CA MET A 1 -1.68 -6.62 -15.79
C MET A 1 -2.62 -7.77 -16.13
N ARG A 2 -2.89 -7.99 -17.42
CA ARG A 2 -3.91 -8.92 -17.93
C ARG A 2 -3.36 -10.35 -17.84
N SER A 3 -3.98 -11.21 -17.03
CA SER A 3 -3.55 -12.59 -16.83
C SER A 3 -3.72 -13.44 -18.08
N ASN A 4 -2.61 -13.98 -18.59
CA ASN A 4 -2.56 -15.08 -19.56
C ASN A 4 -2.87 -16.44 -18.88
N ALA A 5 -3.94 -16.49 -18.09
CA ALA A 5 -4.27 -17.63 -17.21
C ALA A 5 -4.76 -18.94 -17.88
N PRO A 6 -5.36 -18.98 -19.09
CA PRO A 6 -5.94 -20.24 -19.58
C PRO A 6 -4.94 -21.15 -20.34
N LEU A 7 -3.79 -20.63 -20.80
CA LEU A 7 -2.83 -21.43 -21.57
C LEU A 7 -1.79 -22.14 -20.68
N VAL A 8 -1.42 -21.53 -19.55
CA VAL A 8 -0.42 -22.10 -18.63
C VAL A 8 -1.00 -23.28 -17.83
N THR A 9 -2.31 -23.27 -17.58
CA THR A 9 -3.03 -24.33 -16.85
C THR A 9 -3.08 -25.65 -17.63
N SER A 10 -3.29 -25.64 -18.96
CA SER A 10 -3.39 -26.87 -19.76
C SER A 10 -2.06 -27.61 -19.93
N ILE A 11 -0.94 -26.89 -20.04
CA ILE A 11 0.40 -27.50 -20.19
C ILE A 11 0.82 -28.17 -18.89
N VAL A 12 0.52 -27.53 -17.75
CA VAL A 12 0.87 -28.07 -16.43
C VAL A 12 0.02 -29.31 -16.13
N VAL A 13 -1.29 -29.33 -16.42
CA VAL A 13 -2.15 -30.52 -16.22
C VAL A 13 -1.71 -31.73 -17.06
N ALA A 14 -1.25 -31.52 -18.29
CA ALA A 14 -0.87 -32.60 -19.20
C ALA A 14 0.44 -33.33 -18.81
N ILE A 15 1.32 -32.68 -18.05
CA ILE A 15 2.60 -33.27 -17.62
C ILE A 15 2.42 -34.13 -16.35
N ILE A 16 1.34 -33.92 -15.59
CA ILE A 16 1.16 -34.50 -14.24
C ILE A 16 0.51 -35.89 -14.28
N THR A 17 -0.22 -36.22 -15.34
CA THR A 17 -0.93 -37.51 -15.45
C THR A 17 -0.02 -38.69 -15.80
N LEU A 18 1.24 -38.45 -16.18
CA LEU A 18 2.20 -39.49 -16.59
C LEU A 18 3.26 -39.83 -15.52
N GLY A 19 3.28 -39.14 -14.38
CA GLY A 19 4.25 -39.38 -13.31
C GLY A 19 3.60 -39.33 -11.93
N LEU A 20 3.38 -40.51 -11.36
CA LEU A 20 2.89 -40.71 -10.00
C LEU A 20 3.68 -39.87 -8.98
N ILE A 21 2.95 -39.32 -8.00
CA ILE A 21 3.41 -38.52 -6.85
C ILE A 21 3.70 -37.06 -7.17
N PHE A 22 2.72 -36.17 -6.98
CA PHE A 22 2.99 -34.92 -6.27
C PHE A 22 1.70 -34.53 -5.56
N SER A 23 1.73 -34.57 -4.23
CA SER A 23 0.79 -33.88 -3.37
C SER A 23 1.19 -32.41 -3.44
N TRP A 24 0.59 -31.66 -4.37
CA TRP A 24 0.71 -30.21 -4.45
C TRP A 24 -0.15 -29.73 -3.30
N SER A 25 0.43 -29.67 -2.11
CA SER A 25 -0.07 -28.77 -1.10
C SER A 25 -0.25 -27.43 -1.81
N ILE A 26 -1.51 -27.07 -2.01
CA ILE A 26 -1.91 -25.74 -2.45
C ILE A 26 -1.26 -24.84 -1.40
N GLY A 27 -0.16 -24.18 -1.78
CA GLY A 27 0.51 -23.25 -0.89
C GLY A 27 -0.53 -22.26 -0.40
N ALA A 28 -0.61 -22.05 0.91
CA ALA A 28 -1.41 -20.99 1.45
C ALA A 28 -1.02 -19.70 0.71
N PHE A 29 -1.97 -19.07 0.03
CA PHE A 29 -1.79 -17.72 -0.50
C PHE A 29 -1.63 -16.80 0.72
N THR A 30 -0.40 -16.58 1.17
CA THR A 30 -0.12 -15.56 2.16
C THR A 30 -0.27 -14.21 1.45
N GLN A 31 -1.42 -13.56 1.63
CA GLN A 31 -1.47 -12.11 1.44
C GLN A 31 -0.53 -11.53 2.50
N ASP A 32 0.61 -10.98 2.07
CA ASP A 32 1.59 -10.34 2.95
C ASP A 32 0.94 -9.14 3.64
N ALA A 33 0.31 -9.41 4.79
CA ALA A 33 -0.26 -8.39 5.63
C ALA A 33 0.92 -7.63 6.26
N GLY A 34 0.98 -6.32 6.03
CA GLY A 34 2.14 -5.49 6.41
C GLY A 34 2.45 -5.49 7.91
N PRO A 35 3.52 -4.81 8.35
CA PRO A 35 4.05 -4.92 9.73
C PRO A 35 3.09 -4.55 10.87
N CYS A 36 1.95 -3.93 10.57
CA CYS A 36 0.90 -3.58 11.51
C CYS A 36 -0.31 -4.52 11.50
N ALA A 37 -0.32 -5.58 10.70
CA ALA A 37 -1.50 -6.41 10.47
C ALA A 37 -2.07 -7.05 11.74
N GLU A 38 -1.21 -7.58 12.61
CA GLU A 38 -1.61 -8.17 13.89
C GLU A 38 -2.08 -7.10 14.88
N ASP A 39 -1.36 -5.97 14.94
CA ASP A 39 -1.74 -4.84 15.79
C ASP A 39 -3.11 -4.26 15.38
N ILE A 40 -3.42 -4.22 14.09
CA ILE A 40 -4.72 -3.75 13.61
C ILE A 40 -5.85 -4.65 14.13
N GLN A 41 -5.67 -5.97 14.11
CA GLN A 41 -6.69 -6.91 14.56
C GLN A 41 -6.88 -6.89 16.08
N THR A 42 -5.81 -6.70 16.84
CA THR A 42 -5.82 -6.81 18.30
C THR A 42 -6.06 -5.48 19.00
N VAL A 43 -5.50 -4.38 18.47
CA VAL A 43 -5.53 -3.04 19.07
C VAL A 43 -6.62 -2.17 18.46
N CYS A 44 -6.92 -2.34 17.16
CA CYS A 44 -7.91 -1.55 16.41
C CYS A 44 -9.00 -2.40 15.75
N PRO A 45 -9.66 -3.32 16.47
CA PRO A 45 -10.60 -4.26 15.88
C PRO A 45 -11.79 -3.53 15.23
N GLY A 46 -12.19 -3.98 14.04
CA GLY A 46 -13.36 -3.45 13.33
C GLY A 46 -13.16 -2.07 12.67
N ILE A 47 -11.98 -1.46 12.79
CA ILE A 47 -11.68 -0.21 12.10
C ILE A 47 -11.32 -0.49 10.64
N GLN A 48 -12.17 0.00 9.73
CA GLN A 48 -11.90 -0.13 8.30
C GLN A 48 -10.70 0.74 7.87
N PRO A 49 -9.81 0.22 7.00
CA PRO A 49 -8.76 1.01 6.37
C PRO A 49 -9.33 2.19 5.57
N GLY A 50 -8.55 3.26 5.45
CA GLY A 50 -8.93 4.47 4.73
C GLY A 50 -9.53 5.57 5.61
N GLY A 51 -9.70 6.76 5.03
CA GLY A 51 -10.31 7.93 5.69
C GLY A 51 -9.63 8.41 6.98
N GLY A 52 -8.41 7.95 7.27
CA GLY A 52 -7.65 8.32 8.48
C GLY A 52 -8.12 7.67 9.79
N LYS A 53 -9.18 6.85 9.80
CA LYS A 53 -9.70 6.24 11.04
C LYS A 53 -8.70 5.26 11.63
N LEU A 54 -8.13 4.40 10.79
CA LEU A 54 -7.16 3.41 11.21
C LEU A 54 -5.86 4.04 11.73
N SER A 55 -5.34 5.05 11.02
CA SER A 55 -4.15 5.78 11.48
C SER A 55 -4.41 6.54 12.78
N GLY A 56 -5.62 7.07 12.97
CA GLY A 56 -6.06 7.65 14.24
C GLY A 56 -6.00 6.64 15.38
N CYS A 57 -6.63 5.47 15.22
CA CYS A 57 -6.61 4.42 16.23
C CYS A 57 -5.19 3.93 16.57
N LEU A 58 -4.35 3.71 15.55
CA LEU A 58 -2.95 3.32 15.74
C LEU A 58 -2.16 4.40 16.51
N LYS A 59 -2.42 5.68 16.23
CA LYS A 59 -1.76 6.79 16.93
C LYS A 59 -2.18 6.87 18.39
N GLU A 60 -3.48 6.75 18.67
CA GLU A 60 -4.02 6.77 20.04
C GLU A 60 -3.51 5.60 20.89
N ASN A 61 -3.26 4.46 20.25
CA ASN A 61 -2.77 3.25 20.92
C ASN A 61 -1.29 2.98 20.64
N ALA A 62 -0.51 4.01 20.26
CA ALA A 62 0.87 3.85 19.82
C ALA A 62 1.75 3.08 20.83
N SER A 63 1.50 3.21 22.13
CA SER A 63 2.24 2.48 23.18
C SER A 63 2.03 0.97 23.12
N LYS A 64 0.83 0.51 22.75
CA LYS A 64 0.41 -0.90 22.69
C LYS A 64 0.87 -1.62 21.42
N LEU A 65 1.29 -0.88 20.40
CA LEU A 65 1.71 -1.46 19.12
C LEU A 65 3.02 -2.25 19.25
N SER A 66 3.15 -3.28 18.42
CA SER A 66 4.39 -4.02 18.23
C SER A 66 5.54 -3.09 17.79
N ARG A 67 6.78 -3.53 18.05
CA ARG A 67 7.98 -2.82 17.59
C ARG A 67 8.00 -2.69 16.05
N GLY A 68 7.59 -3.74 15.35
CA GLY A 68 7.53 -3.77 13.90
C GLY A 68 6.59 -2.69 13.34
N CYS A 69 5.37 -2.61 13.88
CA CYS A 69 4.42 -1.59 13.46
C CYS A 69 4.89 -0.17 13.80
N LYS A 70 5.47 0.07 14.98
CA LYS A 70 6.04 1.38 15.34
C LYS A 70 7.10 1.85 14.34
N ILE A 71 8.06 0.98 14.01
CA ILE A 71 9.11 1.29 13.02
C ILE A 71 8.48 1.59 11.66
N HIS A 72 7.48 0.81 11.26
CA HIS A 72 6.78 1.01 10.00
C HIS A 72 6.03 2.36 9.95
N LEU A 73 5.36 2.75 11.03
CA LEU A 73 4.68 4.05 11.12
C LEU A 73 5.65 5.23 11.04
N ILE A 74 6.84 5.12 11.65
CA ILE A 74 7.90 6.13 11.51
C ILE A 74 8.35 6.25 10.05
N LYS A 75 8.53 5.12 9.37
CA LYS A 75 8.90 5.10 7.95
C LYS A 75 7.83 5.79 7.09
N ILE A 76 6.56 5.46 7.29
CA ILE A 76 5.44 6.09 6.57
C ILE A 76 5.38 7.59 6.86
N ALA A 77 5.53 8.01 8.12
CA ALA A 77 5.50 9.42 8.49
C ALA A 77 6.57 10.22 7.73
N ARG A 78 7.79 9.68 7.64
CA ARG A 78 8.88 10.28 6.85
C ARG A 78 8.56 10.33 5.36
N GLN A 79 7.97 9.28 4.79
CA GLN A 79 7.58 9.28 3.38
C GLN A 79 6.51 10.34 3.08
N VAL A 80 5.51 10.49 3.95
CA VAL A 80 4.47 11.51 3.80
C VAL A 80 5.07 12.91 3.86
N GLU A 81 6.03 13.14 4.76
CA GLU A 81 6.76 14.41 4.83
C GLU A 81 7.56 14.68 3.55
N GLN A 82 8.29 13.69 3.04
CA GLN A 82 9.06 13.80 1.81
C GLN A 82 8.19 14.06 0.58
N VAL A 83 7.02 13.41 0.48
CA VAL A 83 6.05 13.68 -0.58
C VAL A 83 5.52 15.10 -0.45
N GLY A 84 5.15 15.53 0.75
CA GLY A 84 4.65 16.89 0.99
C GLY A 84 5.64 17.97 0.55
N GLN A 85 6.92 17.83 0.92
CA GLN A 85 7.98 18.74 0.54
C GLN A 85 8.27 18.70 -0.97
N ALA A 86 8.35 17.51 -1.56
CA ALA A 86 8.67 17.36 -2.98
C ALA A 86 7.53 17.81 -3.90
N CYS A 87 6.29 17.78 -3.41
CA CYS A 87 5.09 18.11 -4.17
C CYS A 87 4.50 19.47 -3.78
N GLU A 88 5.17 20.31 -2.99
CA GLU A 88 4.61 21.57 -2.49
C GLU A 88 4.06 22.46 -3.62
N ASP A 89 4.89 22.72 -4.64
CA ASP A 89 4.50 23.54 -5.80
C ASP A 89 3.39 22.89 -6.63
N ASP A 90 3.47 21.57 -6.82
CA ASP A 90 2.45 20.80 -7.54
C ASP A 90 1.11 20.82 -6.80
N ILE A 91 1.12 20.74 -5.47
CA ILE A 91 -0.07 20.83 -4.64
C ILE A 91 -0.69 22.22 -4.75
N ALA A 92 0.13 23.26 -4.62
CA ALA A 92 -0.33 24.66 -4.68
C ALA A 92 -0.93 25.02 -6.05
N THR A 93 -0.36 24.50 -7.14
CA THR A 93 -0.75 24.88 -8.50
C THR A 93 -1.79 23.96 -9.13
N LEU A 94 -1.73 22.65 -8.86
CA LEU A 94 -2.59 21.65 -9.48
C LEU A 94 -3.72 21.18 -8.55
N CYS A 95 -3.50 21.24 -7.23
CA CYS A 95 -4.37 20.61 -6.22
C CYS A 95 -4.95 21.58 -5.19
N ALA A 96 -4.98 22.88 -5.46
CA ALA A 96 -5.50 23.90 -4.55
C ALA A 96 -6.93 23.60 -4.01
N SER A 97 -7.77 22.94 -4.81
CA SER A 97 -9.14 22.56 -4.42
C SER A 97 -9.21 21.46 -3.36
N ALA A 98 -8.14 20.68 -3.16
CA ALA A 98 -8.06 19.65 -2.13
C ALA A 98 -7.84 20.22 -0.72
N GLY A 99 -7.31 21.44 -0.61
CA GLY A 99 -6.97 22.06 0.67
C GLY A 99 -6.11 21.16 1.56
N ASP A 100 -6.42 21.10 2.86
CA ASP A 100 -5.67 20.30 3.84
C ASP A 100 -6.08 18.81 3.88
N LYS A 101 -7.01 18.40 3.02
CA LYS A 101 -7.56 17.04 3.05
C LYS A 101 -6.61 16.10 2.33
N LYS A 102 -5.72 15.46 3.10
CA LYS A 102 -4.67 14.55 2.62
C LYS A 102 -5.14 13.51 1.58
N ALA A 103 -6.34 12.96 1.75
CA ALA A 103 -6.90 11.99 0.80
C ALA A 103 -7.19 12.63 -0.57
N GLU A 104 -7.73 13.84 -0.58
CA GLU A 104 -8.05 14.61 -1.79
C GLU A 104 -6.76 15.11 -2.46
N VAL A 105 -5.76 15.52 -1.67
CA VAL A 105 -4.44 15.88 -2.17
C VAL A 105 -3.79 14.70 -2.88
N MET A 106 -3.75 13.53 -2.24
CA MET A 106 -3.18 12.33 -2.87
C MET A 106 -3.92 11.91 -4.13
N GLN A 107 -5.25 11.96 -4.12
CA GLN A 107 -6.05 11.66 -5.31
C GLN A 107 -5.79 12.66 -6.45
N CYS A 108 -5.62 13.94 -6.13
CA CYS A 108 -5.28 14.97 -7.11
C CYS A 108 -3.89 14.75 -7.70
N LEU A 109 -2.88 14.47 -6.87
CA LEU A 109 -1.52 14.19 -7.32
C LEU A 109 -1.49 12.98 -8.27
N GLN A 110 -2.18 11.89 -7.91
CA GLN A 110 -2.32 10.71 -8.77
C GLN A 110 -3.02 11.03 -10.09
N SER A 111 -4.08 11.84 -10.06
CA SER A 111 -4.83 12.22 -11.28
C SER A 111 -4.03 13.16 -12.20
N ASN A 112 -3.04 13.86 -11.65
CA ASN A 112 -2.18 14.78 -12.38
C ASN A 112 -0.75 14.28 -12.52
N GLU A 113 -0.47 12.98 -12.30
CA GLU A 113 0.88 12.41 -12.28
C GLU A 113 1.74 12.84 -13.48
N ALA A 114 1.15 12.87 -14.67
CA ALA A 114 1.82 13.28 -15.90
C ALA A 114 2.33 14.74 -15.88
N LYS A 115 1.68 15.61 -15.11
CA LYS A 115 1.96 17.05 -15.00
C LYS A 115 2.83 17.40 -13.79
N LEU A 116 3.06 16.44 -12.88
CA LEU A 116 3.88 16.68 -11.69
C LEU A 116 5.33 16.97 -12.06
N THR A 117 5.98 17.74 -11.21
CA THR A 117 7.44 17.91 -11.26
C THR A 117 8.16 16.57 -11.13
N PRO A 118 9.37 16.42 -11.71
CA PRO A 118 10.16 15.19 -11.57
C PRO A 118 10.43 14.80 -10.11
N GLY A 119 10.65 15.80 -9.24
CA GLY A 119 10.85 15.59 -7.81
C GLY A 119 9.62 15.01 -7.13
N CYS A 120 8.45 15.62 -7.35
CA CYS A 120 7.19 15.11 -6.80
C CYS A 120 6.87 13.70 -7.32
N LYS A 121 7.03 13.47 -8.64
CA LYS A 121 6.77 12.15 -9.25
C LYS A 121 7.65 11.05 -8.64
N SER A 122 8.94 11.32 -8.44
CA SER A 122 9.85 10.34 -7.83
C SER A 122 9.46 10.02 -6.39
N SER A 123 9.14 11.04 -5.59
CA SER A 123 8.73 10.84 -4.20
C SER A 123 7.37 10.12 -4.10
N LEU A 124 6.43 10.48 -4.97
CA LEU A 124 5.11 9.86 -5.06
C LEU A 124 5.20 8.37 -5.41
N ALA A 125 6.03 8.01 -6.40
CA ALA A 125 6.28 6.62 -6.78
C ALA A 125 6.87 5.81 -5.62
N GLY A 126 7.90 6.35 -4.95
CA GLY A 126 8.51 5.73 -3.78
C GLY A 126 7.56 5.55 -2.59
N ALA A 127 6.56 6.42 -2.43
CA ALA A 127 5.51 6.28 -1.42
C ALA A 127 4.45 5.23 -1.80
N MET A 128 4.22 5.01 -3.09
CA MET A 128 3.29 3.99 -3.62
C MET A 128 3.92 2.60 -3.77
N GLY A 129 5.23 2.48 -3.52
CA GLY A 129 5.95 1.20 -3.58
C GLY A 129 6.26 0.73 -5.00
N ASN A 130 6.29 1.65 -5.97
CA ASN A 130 6.57 1.38 -7.39
C ASN A 130 7.83 2.12 -7.86
#